data_AF-A0A2G6CXF2-F1
#
_entry.id   AF-A0A2G6CXF2-F1
#
_cell.length_a   1.000
_cell.length_b   1.000
_cell.length_c   1.000
_cell.angle_alpha   90.00
_cell.angle_beta   90.00
_cell.angle_gamma   90.00
#
_symmetry.space_group_name_H-M   'P 1'
#
loop_
_entity.id
_entity.type
_entity.pdbx_description
1 polymer ?
#
loop_
_entity_poly.entity_id
_entity_poly.type
_entity_poly.pdbx_seq_one_letter_code
_entity_poly.pdbx_strand_id
1 'polypeptide(L)'
;MIDDVFRIIGEQDHYVLAWVCYLISATGVCLVFLRMTKNIPYRSLRRFLRWSLVVLLYTPVYTMVDENWMVPAFLVGLYEYALGNEDIAKKAGLSLLAGIGIVLVVVKLEFFIRKYLHLQAD
;
A
#
# COMPACT_ATOMS: atom_id res chain seq x y z
N MET A 1 8.07 -32.09 -9.52
CA MET A 1 7.87 -31.26 -10.74
C MET A 1 7.76 -29.76 -10.46
N ILE A 2 6.86 -29.27 -9.57
CA ILE A 2 6.86 -27.84 -9.16
C ILE A 2 8.04 -27.55 -8.21
N ASP A 3 8.30 -28.51 -7.35
CA ASP A 3 9.43 -28.70 -6.44
C ASP A 3 10.80 -28.65 -7.14
N ASP A 4 10.93 -29.18 -8.36
CA ASP A 4 12.17 -29.12 -9.14
C ASP A 4 12.39 -27.75 -9.77
N VAL A 5 11.32 -27.07 -10.21
CA VAL A 5 11.38 -25.68 -10.67
C VAL A 5 11.86 -24.80 -9.52
N PHE A 6 11.30 -24.94 -8.31
CA PHE A 6 11.70 -24.17 -7.12
C PHE A 6 13.18 -24.34 -6.74
N ARG A 7 13.78 -25.49 -7.03
CA ARG A 7 15.17 -25.80 -6.69
C ARG A 7 16.20 -25.22 -7.67
N ILE A 8 15.77 -24.84 -8.88
CA ILE A 8 16.62 -24.30 -9.96
C ILE A 8 16.73 -22.77 -9.88
N ILE A 9 15.75 -22.10 -9.28
CA ILE A 9 15.69 -20.63 -9.14
C ILE A 9 16.46 -20.21 -7.87
N GLY A 10 17.37 -19.24 -8.00
CA GLY A 10 18.20 -18.76 -6.89
C GLY A 10 17.40 -17.90 -5.90
N GLU A 11 17.99 -17.53 -4.76
CA GLU A 11 17.30 -16.74 -3.71
C GLU A 11 16.67 -15.43 -4.24
N GLN A 12 17.32 -14.78 -5.20
CA GLN A 12 16.82 -13.58 -5.89
C GLN A 12 15.52 -13.86 -6.66
N ASP A 13 15.40 -15.05 -7.25
CA ASP A 13 14.24 -15.41 -8.04
C ASP A 13 13.03 -15.75 -7.15
N HIS A 14 13.26 -16.32 -5.96
CA HIS A 14 12.21 -16.52 -4.96
C HIS A 14 11.65 -15.19 -4.44
N TYR A 15 12.51 -14.18 -4.27
CA TYR A 15 12.10 -12.83 -3.88
C TYR A 15 11.15 -12.21 -4.92
N VAL A 16 11.55 -12.25 -6.18
CA VAL A 16 10.77 -11.70 -7.28
C VAL A 16 9.44 -12.46 -7.39
N LEU A 17 9.45 -13.78 -7.26
CA LEU A 17 8.23 -14.59 -7.25
C LEU A 17 7.29 -14.21 -6.09
N ALA A 18 7.83 -14.02 -4.88
CA ALA A 18 7.06 -13.59 -3.72
C ALA A 18 6.42 -12.22 -3.96
N TRP A 19 7.14 -11.27 -4.55
CA TRP A 19 6.60 -9.97 -4.94
C TRP A 19 5.52 -10.08 -6.01
N VAL A 20 5.70 -10.90 -7.04
CA VAL A 20 4.69 -11.11 -8.08
C VAL A 20 3.40 -11.68 -7.47
N CYS A 21 3.52 -12.73 -6.65
CA CYS A 21 2.39 -13.31 -5.93
C CYS A 21 1.71 -12.28 -5.02
N TYR A 22 2.50 -11.48 -4.30
CA TYR A 22 2.02 -10.42 -3.43
C TYR A 22 1.25 -9.35 -4.21
N LEU A 23 1.82 -8.80 -5.29
CA LEU A 23 1.21 -7.74 -6.09
C LEU A 23 -0.08 -8.21 -6.78
N ILE A 24 -0.12 -9.46 -7.27
CA ILE A 24 -1.33 -10.06 -7.82
C ILE A 24 -2.42 -10.14 -6.75
N SER A 25 -2.07 -10.64 -5.56
CA SER A 25 -3.00 -10.74 -4.43
C SER A 25 -3.48 -9.37 -3.95
N ALA A 26 -2.57 -8.41 -3.79
CA ALA A 26 -2.87 -7.04 -3.41
C ALA A 26 -3.79 -6.36 -4.43
N THR A 27 -3.55 -6.56 -5.73
CA THR A 27 -4.45 -6.09 -6.79
C THR A 27 -5.84 -6.71 -6.66
N GLY A 28 -5.94 -8.02 -6.42
CA GLY A 28 -7.20 -8.71 -6.18
C GLY A 28 -7.97 -8.11 -5.00
N VAL A 29 -7.29 -7.87 -3.86
CA VAL A 29 -7.87 -7.21 -2.69
C VAL A 29 -8.33 -5.79 -3.03
N CYS A 30 -7.53 -5.01 -3.76
CA CYS A 30 -7.93 -3.69 -4.24
C CYS A 30 -9.20 -3.75 -5.10
N LEU A 31 -9.32 -4.70 -6.03
CA LEU A 31 -10.50 -4.85 -6.89
C LEU A 31 -11.75 -5.22 -6.10
N VAL A 32 -11.65 -6.16 -5.16
CA VAL A 32 -12.75 -6.53 -4.26
C VAL A 32 -13.15 -5.34 -3.41
N PHE A 33 -12.18 -4.64 -2.83
CA PHE A 33 -12.44 -3.45 -2.03
C PHE A 33 -13.12 -2.37 -2.86
N LEU A 34 -12.64 -2.08 -4.07
CA LEU A 34 -13.27 -1.14 -5.01
C LEU A 34 -14.74 -1.47 -5.27
N ARG A 35 -15.07 -2.77 -5.37
CA ARG A 35 -16.43 -3.26 -5.56
C ARG A 35 -17.28 -3.12 -4.30
N MET A 36 -16.75 -3.41 -3.12
CA MET A 36 -17.42 -3.19 -1.84
C MET A 36 -17.69 -1.70 -1.58
N THR A 37 -16.70 -0.82 -1.83
CA THR A 37 -16.84 0.63 -1.61
C THR A 37 -17.67 1.33 -2.70
N LYS A 38 -18.21 0.61 -3.71
CA LYS A 38 -19.00 1.21 -4.79
C LYS A 38 -20.28 1.87 -4.27
N ASN A 39 -20.87 1.30 -3.22
CA ASN A 39 -22.16 1.75 -2.68
C ASN A 39 -22.07 2.93 -1.70
N ILE A 40 -20.87 3.48 -1.45
CA ILE A 40 -20.72 4.62 -0.54
C ILE A 40 -21.13 5.92 -1.26
N PRO A 41 -22.11 6.68 -0.72
CA PRO A 41 -22.63 7.89 -1.37
C PRO A 41 -21.65 9.07 -1.35
N TYR A 42 -20.76 9.13 -0.35
CA TYR A 42 -19.77 10.22 -0.22
C TYR A 42 -18.57 10.03 -1.17
N ARG A 43 -18.55 10.81 -2.27
CA ARG A 43 -17.52 10.73 -3.32
C ARG A 43 -16.09 10.95 -2.81
N SER A 44 -15.90 11.87 -1.85
CA SER A 44 -14.58 12.18 -1.27
C SER A 44 -14.08 11.04 -0.38
N LEU A 45 -14.92 10.55 0.55
CA LEU A 45 -14.59 9.43 1.43
C LEU A 45 -14.27 8.15 0.64
N ARG A 46 -15.05 7.87 -0.41
CA ARG A 46 -14.80 6.74 -1.30
C ARG A 46 -13.45 6.82 -2.00
N ARG A 47 -13.02 8.00 -2.45
CA ARG A 47 -11.70 8.19 -3.06
C ARG A 47 -10.60 7.99 -2.03
N PHE A 48 -10.75 8.61 -0.86
CA PHE A 48 -9.80 8.48 0.23
C PHE A 48 -9.59 7.01 0.61
N LEU A 49 -10.67 6.27 0.89
CA LEU A 49 -10.59 4.85 1.26
C LEU A 49 -9.83 4.00 0.22
N ARG A 50 -10.08 4.25 -1.07
CA ARG A 50 -9.45 3.50 -2.17
C ARG A 50 -7.95 3.80 -2.27
N TRP A 51 -7.58 5.07 -2.20
CA TRP A 51 -6.18 5.48 -2.26
C TRP A 51 -5.40 5.08 -1.00
N SER A 52 -6.01 5.16 0.18
CA SER A 52 -5.39 4.70 1.43
C SER A 52 -5.11 3.20 1.40
N LEU A 53 -6.00 2.39 0.83
CA LEU A 53 -5.76 0.95 0.66
C LEU A 53 -4.58 0.69 -0.29
N VAL A 54 -4.51 1.42 -1.40
CA VAL A 54 -3.40 1.31 -2.35
C VAL A 54 -2.08 1.68 -1.67
N VAL A 55 -2.03 2.79 -0.94
CA VAL A 55 -0.83 3.17 -0.17
C VAL A 55 -0.47 2.09 0.85
N LEU A 56 -1.45 1.57 1.59
CA LEU A 56 -1.19 0.56 2.62
C LEU A 56 -0.54 -0.71 2.05
N LEU A 57 -0.99 -1.16 0.87
CA LEU A 57 -0.47 -2.38 0.23
C LEU A 57 0.80 -2.12 -0.60
N TYR A 58 0.90 -0.98 -1.27
CA TYR A 58 1.96 -0.71 -2.24
C TYR A 58 3.09 0.18 -1.71
N THR A 59 3.17 0.46 -0.40
CA THR A 59 4.30 1.20 0.18
C THR A 59 5.40 0.21 0.61
N PRO A 60 6.46 0.01 -0.18
CA PRO A 60 7.60 -0.79 0.25
C PRO A 60 8.48 0.01 1.22
N VAL A 61 9.03 -0.68 2.22
CA VAL A 61 10.05 -0.17 3.16
C VAL A 61 11.20 -1.18 3.20
N TYR A 62 12.43 -0.70 3.33
CA TYR A 62 13.60 -1.57 3.48
C TYR A 62 13.58 -2.29 4.82
N THR A 63 13.98 -3.56 4.82
CA THR A 63 14.19 -4.27 6.09
C THR A 63 15.42 -3.72 6.81
N MET A 64 15.40 -3.71 8.15
CA MET A 64 16.56 -3.31 8.96
C MET A 64 17.60 -4.43 9.04
N VAL A 65 17.26 -5.65 8.61
CA VAL A 65 18.13 -6.82 8.63
C VAL A 65 19.03 -6.87 7.39
N ASP A 66 18.52 -6.44 6.23
CA ASP A 66 19.27 -6.34 4.99
C ASP A 66 18.69 -5.21 4.11
N GLU A 67 19.49 -4.17 3.85
CA GLU A 67 19.09 -2.99 3.08
C GLU A 67 18.78 -3.31 1.60
N ASN A 68 19.16 -4.49 1.11
CA ASN A 68 18.84 -4.91 -0.26
C ASN A 68 17.41 -5.40 -0.43
N TRP A 69 16.69 -5.68 0.66
CA TRP A 69 15.39 -6.34 0.60
C TRP A 69 14.30 -5.39 1.06
N MET A 70 13.39 -5.08 0.14
CA MET A 70 12.18 -4.33 0.42
C MET A 70 11.05 -5.28 0.84
N VAL A 71 10.25 -4.84 1.80
CA VAL A 71 9.04 -5.52 2.27
C VAL A 71 7.93 -4.49 2.40
N PRO A 72 6.67 -4.82 2.09
CA PRO A 72 5.57 -3.86 2.25
C PRO A 72 5.43 -3.43 3.72
N ALA A 73 5.30 -2.12 3.93
CA ALA A 73 5.41 -1.49 5.24
C ALA A 73 4.36 -1.95 6.25
N PHE A 74 3.15 -2.29 5.80
CA PHE A 74 2.09 -2.80 6.68
C PHE A 74 2.46 -4.17 7.27
N LEU A 75 3.16 -4.99 6.50
CA LEU A 75 3.61 -6.32 6.89
C LEU A 75 4.71 -6.20 7.94
N VAL A 76 5.71 -5.35 7.70
CA VAL A 76 6.78 -5.05 8.67
C VAL A 76 6.18 -4.48 9.96
N GLY A 77 5.29 -3.48 9.84
CA GLY A 77 4.66 -2.85 11.00
C GLY A 77 3.88 -3.83 11.86
N LEU A 78 3.07 -4.69 11.25
CA LEU A 78 2.28 -5.70 11.98
C LEU A 78 3.16 -6.82 12.57
N TYR A 79 4.13 -7.31 11.80
CA TYR A 79 5.02 -8.38 12.21
C TYR A 79 5.89 -7.97 13.41
N GLU A 80 6.56 -6.82 13.30
CA GLU A 80 7.41 -6.28 14.36
C GLU A 80 6.60 -5.90 15.60
N TYR A 81 5.37 -5.40 15.43
CA TYR A 81 4.47 -5.15 16.55
C TYR A 81 4.10 -6.44 17.29
N ALA A 82 3.80 -7.51 16.55
CA ALA A 82 3.48 -8.82 17.14
C ALA A 82 4.69 -9.44 17.86
N LEU A 83 5.91 -9.15 17.43
CA LEU A 83 7.15 -9.55 18.09
C LEU A 83 7.52 -8.69 19.31
N GLY A 84 6.77 -7.62 19.58
CA GLY A 84 7.05 -6.68 20.68
C GLY A 84 8.16 -5.67 20.35
N ASN A 85 8.60 -5.60 19.09
CA ASN A 85 9.60 -4.64 18.63
C ASN A 85 8.93 -3.33 18.20
N GLU A 86 8.48 -2.57 19.20
CA GLU A 86 7.68 -1.38 18.97
C GLU A 86 8.39 -0.29 18.17
N ASP A 87 9.72 -0.16 18.29
CA ASP A 87 10.46 0.92 17.63
C ASP A 87 10.51 0.75 16.11
N ILE A 88 10.71 -0.48 15.64
CA ILE A 88 10.67 -0.80 14.20
C ILE A 88 9.23 -0.72 13.69
N ALA A 89 8.27 -1.23 14.46
CA ALA A 89 6.85 -1.12 14.13
C ALA A 89 6.41 0.35 13.98
N LYS A 90 6.86 1.24 14.88
CA LYS A 90 6.60 2.68 14.82
C LYS A 90 7.21 3.32 13.58
N LYS A 91 8.45 2.99 13.21
CA LYS A 91 9.09 3.51 11.98
C LYS A 91 8.35 3.10 10.70
N ALA A 92 7.98 1.82 10.60
CA ALA A 92 7.18 1.32 9.47
C ALA A 92 5.79 1.99 9.43
N GLY A 93 5.15 2.12 10.60
CA GLY A 93 3.87 2.82 10.77
C GLY A 93 3.94 4.30 10.38
N LEU A 94 5.00 5.02 10.76
CA LEU A 94 5.21 6.41 10.37
C LEU A 94 5.33 6.57 8.85
N SER A 95 6.03 5.65 8.18
CA SER A 95 6.16 5.66 6.71
C SER A 95 4.79 5.46 6.02
N LEU A 96 3.96 4.56 6.55
CA LEU A 96 2.58 4.38 6.09
C LEU A 96 1.72 5.62 6.34
N LEU A 97 1.80 6.20 7.54
CA LEU A 97 1.06 7.40 7.91
C LEU A 97 1.45 8.58 7.03
N ALA A 98 2.73 8.72 6.69
CA ALA A 98 3.20 9.73 5.75
C ALA A 98 2.56 9.54 4.36
N GLY A 99 2.54 8.32 3.83
CA GLY A 99 1.88 7.99 2.57
C GLY A 99 0.38 8.31 2.58
N ILE A 100 -0.33 7.93 3.65
CA ILE A 100 -1.75 8.23 3.83
C ILE A 100 -1.97 9.75 3.95
N GLY A 101 -1.07 10.46 4.63
CA GLY A 101 -1.06 11.91 4.74
C GLY A 101 -0.96 12.60 3.38
N ILE A 102 -0.08 12.12 2.50
CA ILE A 102 0.05 12.62 1.12
C ILE A 102 -1.27 12.41 0.37
N VAL A 103 -1.88 11.23 0.46
CA VAL A 103 -3.19 10.96 -0.15
C VAL A 103 -4.27 11.92 0.35
N LEU A 104 -4.31 12.20 1.66
CA LEU A 104 -5.23 13.18 2.23
C LEU A 104 -5.02 14.58 1.65
N VAL A 105 -3.76 15.02 1.53
CA VAL A 105 -3.41 16.31 0.93
C VAL A 105 -3.85 16.37 -0.53
N VAL A 106 -3.57 15.33 -1.31
CA VAL A 106 -3.98 15.26 -2.73
C VAL A 106 -5.49 15.31 -2.87
N VAL A 107 -6.24 14.54 -2.07
CA VAL A 107 -7.71 14.55 -2.13
C VAL A 107 -8.28 15.90 -1.69
N LYS A 108 -7.68 16.55 -0.67
CA LYS A 108 -8.08 17.92 -0.27
C LYS A 108 -7.74 18.95 -1.34
N LEU A 109 -6.58 18.85 -1.98
CA LEU A 109 -6.19 19.73 -3.09
C LEU A 109 -7.13 19.55 -4.28
N GLU A 110 -7.44 18.31 -4.68
CA GLU A 110 -8.44 18.07 -5.73
C GLU A 110 -9.79 18.73 -5.38
N PHE A 111 -10.23 18.62 -4.13
CA PHE A 111 -11.46 19.25 -3.68
C PHE A 111 -11.38 20.78 -3.72
N PHE A 112 -10.26 21.35 -3.25
CA PHE A 112 -10.00 22.79 -3.26
C PHE A 112 -9.93 23.32 -4.70
N ILE A 113 -9.12 22.70 -5.56
CA ILE A 113 -9.01 23.02 -6.99
C ILE A 113 -10.39 22.98 -7.64
N ARG A 114 -11.17 21.91 -7.48
CA ARG A 114 -12.55 21.86 -8.03
C ARG A 114 -13.39 23.01 -7.50
N LYS A 115 -13.34 23.31 -6.20
CA LYS A 115 -14.09 24.41 -5.60
C LYS A 115 -13.71 25.78 -6.19
N TYR A 116 -12.42 26.03 -6.46
CA TYR A 116 -11.93 27.31 -6.96
C TYR A 116 -11.92 27.42 -8.50
N LEU A 117 -11.83 26.31 -9.24
CA LEU A 117 -11.90 26.27 -10.71
C LEU A 117 -13.34 26.19 -11.26
N HIS A 118 -14.37 26.20 -10.42
CA HIS A 118 -15.77 26.36 -10.84
C HIS A 118 -16.22 27.84 -10.90
N LEU A 119 -15.35 28.73 -11.40
CA LEU A 119 -15.69 30.08 -11.86
C LEU A 119 -14.80 30.40 -13.06
N GLN A 120 -15.25 30.09 -14.29
CA GLN A 120 -14.92 30.71 -15.59
C GLN A 120 -15.20 29.72 -16.74
N ALA A 121 -16.42 29.19 -16.79
CA ALA A 121 -16.97 28.68 -18.04
C ALA A 121 -18.42 29.16 -18.06
N ASP A 122 -18.61 30.28 -18.75
CA ASP A 122 -19.88 30.97 -18.97
C ASP A 122 -20.98 30.03 -19.52
#